data_AF-A0A7W7N1B7-F1
#
_entry.id   AF-A0A7W7N1B7-F1
#
_cell.length_a   1.000
_cell.length_b   1.000
_cell.length_c   1.000
_cell.angle_alpha   90.00
_cell.angle_beta   90.00
_cell.angle_gamma   90.00
#
_symmetry.space_group_name_H-M   'P 1'
#
loop_
_entity.id
_entity.type
_entity.pdbx_description
1 polymer ?
#
loop_
_entity_poly.entity_id
_entity_poly.type
_entity_poly.pdbx_seq_one_letter_code
_entity_poly.pdbx_strand_id
1 'polypeptide(L)'
;MKHLQRVHGLVRHAVGRRKPVPHGPAFRLTALVTGLAVATTTLAVTAPAASAAGKSPPHRPASAAKTTLARAAALMTFRRPASAARASDQAFRTSGRQRTRARPPLMPALTGPSPGPRVTTTAPPDVPPQNNTSQDGKPAEATTSGTVEPGTLPEGIPESRRVDHRFAEVVLRANGIRRRSTGGCSDRMIRTCTSFEQIRWGTIKGLVRFARSSGCDIVVTGGTERGHAGGPYSHWNGYKADISPNRCVDDAVERHPFAGVRGDGARLYRSPDGALFARESDHWDITFR
;
A
#
# COMPACT_ATOMS: atom_id res chain seq x y z
N MET A 1 -68.81 -15.95 29.10
CA MET A 1 -68.38 -15.65 30.49
C MET A 1 -66.93 -15.18 30.38
N LYS A 2 -66.57 -13.92 30.14
CA LYS A 2 -66.68 -12.68 30.94
C LYS A 2 -66.22 -12.82 32.40
N HIS A 3 -64.97 -12.42 32.68
CA HIS A 3 -64.54 -11.60 33.84
C HIS A 3 -63.13 -11.02 33.52
N LEU A 4 -62.93 -9.69 33.32
CA LEU A 4 -62.79 -8.58 34.30
C LEU A 4 -61.45 -8.71 35.09
N GLN A 5 -60.52 -7.75 35.22
CA GLN A 5 -60.45 -6.27 35.18
C GLN A 5 -59.02 -5.86 34.71
N ARG A 6 -58.76 -4.85 33.87
CA ARG A 6 -58.82 -3.37 34.03
C ARG A 6 -58.03 -2.81 35.23
N VAL A 7 -56.85 -2.24 34.98
CA VAL A 7 -56.34 -1.09 35.73
C VAL A 7 -55.61 -0.13 34.78
N HIS A 8 -56.10 1.11 34.74
CA HIS A 8 -55.53 2.23 34.01
C HIS A 8 -54.36 2.83 34.80
N GLY A 9 -53.23 3.07 34.15
CA GLY A 9 -52.14 3.93 34.63
C GLY A 9 -51.97 5.10 33.68
N LEU A 10 -52.52 6.25 34.06
CA LEU A 10 -52.41 7.53 33.34
C LEU A 10 -51.05 8.16 33.70
N VAL A 11 -50.16 8.34 32.73
CA VAL A 11 -49.01 9.26 32.88
C VAL A 11 -49.04 10.25 31.72
N ARG A 12 -49.59 11.43 32.02
CA ARG A 12 -49.44 12.64 31.21
C ARG A 12 -48.14 13.32 31.64
N HIS A 13 -47.17 13.46 30.75
CA HIS A 13 -46.12 14.47 30.89
C HIS A 13 -45.90 15.23 29.58
N ALA A 14 -46.39 16.46 29.61
CA ALA A 14 -45.84 17.69 29.07
C ALA A 14 -45.07 17.64 27.72
N VAL A 15 -45.80 18.04 26.67
CA VAL A 15 -45.25 18.58 25.43
C VAL A 15 -44.61 19.94 25.71
N GLY A 16 -43.29 19.96 25.90
CA GLY A 16 -42.49 21.18 25.92
C GLY A 16 -42.10 21.59 24.50
N ARG A 17 -42.88 22.49 23.88
CA ARG A 17 -42.51 23.20 22.64
C ARG A 17 -41.28 24.07 22.91
N ARG A 18 -40.09 23.61 22.52
CA ARG A 18 -38.90 24.47 22.44
C ARG A 18 -38.97 25.29 21.16
N LYS A 19 -39.09 26.61 21.29
CA LYS A 19 -38.89 27.56 20.18
C LYS A 19 -37.42 27.55 19.77
N PRO A 20 -37.07 27.51 18.48
CA PRO A 20 -35.70 27.71 18.03
C PRO A 20 -35.37 29.22 18.11
N VAL A 21 -34.27 29.54 18.79
CA VAL A 21 -33.65 30.88 18.77
C VAL A 21 -32.53 30.85 17.73
N PRO A 22 -32.63 31.57 16.60
CA PRO A 22 -31.52 31.72 15.68
C PRO A 22 -30.64 32.89 16.15
N HIS A 23 -29.53 32.60 16.82
CA HIS A 23 -28.42 33.54 16.95
C HIS A 23 -27.50 33.37 15.73
N GLY A 24 -27.89 33.98 14.62
CA GLY A 24 -27.00 34.18 13.48
C GLY A 24 -26.16 35.44 13.69
N PRO A 25 -24.84 35.42 13.42
CA PRO A 25 -24.11 36.66 13.16
C PRO A 25 -24.54 37.21 11.79
N ALA A 26 -25.03 38.44 11.80
CA ALA A 26 -25.36 39.21 10.61
C ALA A 26 -24.08 39.51 9.81
N PHE A 27 -23.73 38.64 8.87
CA PHE A 27 -22.76 38.96 7.83
C PHE A 27 -23.43 39.88 6.81
N ARG A 28 -23.06 41.17 6.89
CA ARG A 28 -23.39 42.16 5.86
C ARG A 28 -22.71 41.75 4.55
N LEU A 29 -23.50 41.34 3.56
CA LEU A 29 -23.09 41.23 2.17
C LEU A 29 -22.84 42.63 1.60
N THR A 30 -21.59 43.07 1.61
CA THR A 30 -21.13 44.11 0.67
C THR A 30 -20.72 43.41 -0.62
N ALA A 31 -21.63 43.44 -1.59
CA ALA A 31 -21.35 43.10 -2.97
C ALA A 31 -20.42 44.19 -3.56
N LEU A 32 -19.13 43.88 -3.72
CA LEU A 32 -18.23 44.68 -4.54
C LEU A 32 -18.21 44.06 -5.93
N VAL A 33 -18.97 44.66 -6.85
CA VAL A 33 -18.86 44.40 -8.28
C VAL A 33 -17.65 45.19 -8.78
N THR A 34 -16.51 44.53 -8.90
CA THR A 34 -15.38 45.01 -9.70
C THR A 34 -15.24 44.09 -10.90
N GLY A 35 -15.82 44.52 -12.02
CA GLY A 35 -15.40 44.05 -13.32
C GLY A 35 -14.11 44.75 -13.72
N LEU A 36 -13.16 44.02 -14.31
CA LEU A 36 -12.45 44.47 -15.52
C LEU A 36 -11.59 43.35 -16.13
N ALA A 37 -11.73 43.26 -17.45
CA ALA A 37 -10.73 42.90 -18.46
C ALA A 37 -10.07 41.51 -18.41
N VAL A 38 -10.67 40.59 -19.17
CA VAL A 38 -9.95 39.49 -19.81
C VAL A 38 -9.09 40.08 -20.94
N ALA A 39 -7.77 40.17 -20.72
CA ALA A 39 -6.81 40.45 -21.78
C ALA A 39 -6.32 39.12 -22.36
N THR A 40 -6.88 38.71 -23.49
CA THR A 40 -6.36 37.61 -24.31
C THR A 40 -5.16 38.10 -25.11
N THR A 41 -3.95 37.89 -24.60
CA THR A 41 -2.73 37.96 -25.42
C THR A 41 -2.55 36.65 -26.16
N THR A 42 -2.88 36.65 -27.45
CA THR A 42 -2.47 35.62 -28.40
C THR A 42 -0.97 35.78 -28.69
N LEU A 43 -0.14 34.86 -28.20
CA LEU A 43 1.23 34.71 -28.67
C LEU A 43 1.22 33.83 -29.92
N ALA A 44 1.40 34.46 -31.08
CA ALA A 44 1.74 33.78 -32.32
C ALA A 44 3.24 33.44 -32.29
N VAL A 45 3.57 32.16 -32.20
CA VAL A 45 4.94 31.67 -32.42
C VAL A 45 5.07 31.32 -33.90
N THR A 46 5.73 32.19 -34.65
CA THR A 46 6.21 31.94 -36.01
C THR A 46 7.45 31.05 -35.94
N ALA A 47 7.38 29.86 -36.52
CA ALA A 47 8.55 29.02 -36.78
C ALA A 47 9.28 29.50 -38.06
N PRO A 48 10.62 29.57 -38.09
CA PRO A 48 11.34 29.66 -39.35
C PRO A 48 11.60 28.24 -39.90
N ALA A 49 11.23 28.05 -41.16
CA ALA A 49 11.61 26.89 -41.95
C ALA A 49 13.00 27.09 -42.58
N ALA A 50 13.77 26.00 -42.54
CA ALA A 50 14.75 25.53 -43.51
C ALA A 50 15.98 26.39 -43.89
N SER A 51 17.15 25.76 -43.77
CA SER A 51 18.18 25.83 -44.81
C SER A 51 18.83 24.46 -44.99
N ALA A 52 18.79 24.00 -46.24
CA ALA A 52 19.40 22.79 -46.75
C ALA A 52 20.86 23.05 -47.15
N ALA A 53 21.71 22.01 -47.12
CA ALA A 53 22.53 21.57 -48.27
C ALA A 53 23.69 20.65 -47.82
N GLY A 54 23.77 19.48 -48.46
CA GLY A 54 24.90 18.55 -48.41
C GLY A 54 24.58 17.28 -49.21
N LYS A 55 24.98 17.26 -50.49
CA LYS A 55 24.69 16.24 -51.52
C LYS A 55 25.70 15.07 -51.52
N SER A 56 25.15 13.84 -51.54
CA SER A 56 25.50 12.62 -52.35
C SER A 56 26.91 11.97 -52.24
N PRO A 57 27.15 10.69 -52.67
CA PRO A 57 26.32 9.75 -53.46
C PRO A 57 26.30 8.27 -52.92
N PRO A 58 25.68 7.28 -53.64
CA PRO A 58 25.17 6.03 -53.08
C PRO A 58 26.00 4.77 -53.38
N HIS A 59 25.90 3.74 -52.53
CA HIS A 59 26.21 2.36 -52.89
C HIS A 59 25.18 1.35 -52.33
N ARG A 60 24.71 0.48 -53.21
CA ARG A 60 23.93 -0.74 -53.02
C ARG A 60 24.34 -1.69 -54.16
N PRO A 61 23.97 -2.98 -54.19
CA PRO A 61 23.73 -3.95 -53.10
C PRO A 61 24.41 -5.31 -53.39
N ALA A 62 24.38 -6.26 -52.44
CA ALA A 62 24.46 -7.75 -52.58
C ALA A 62 25.01 -8.34 -51.26
N SER A 63 24.70 -9.54 -50.76
CA SER A 63 23.81 -10.63 -51.14
C SER A 63 23.56 -11.47 -49.88
N ALA A 64 22.64 -12.41 -49.99
CA ALA A 64 22.24 -13.38 -49.00
C ALA A 64 23.37 -14.26 -48.46
N ALA A 65 23.24 -14.69 -47.20
CA ALA A 65 23.73 -16.00 -46.77
C ALA A 65 22.81 -16.55 -45.67
N LYS A 66 22.05 -17.58 -46.04
CA LYS A 66 21.44 -18.54 -45.12
C LYS A 66 22.57 -19.36 -44.49
N THR A 67 22.56 -19.57 -43.17
CA THR A 67 23.17 -20.78 -42.60
C THR A 67 22.41 -21.20 -41.34
N THR A 68 21.83 -22.39 -41.46
CA THR A 68 21.30 -23.29 -40.44
C THR A 68 22.41 -23.91 -39.60
N LEU A 69 22.25 -24.05 -38.27
CA LEU A 69 22.73 -25.18 -37.46
C LEU A 69 22.16 -25.02 -36.04
N ALA A 70 21.11 -25.76 -35.66
CA ALA A 70 21.13 -27.12 -35.09
C ALA A 70 21.24 -27.14 -33.55
N ARG A 71 20.19 -27.74 -32.97
CA ARG A 71 19.99 -28.24 -31.60
C ARG A 71 21.24 -28.75 -30.87
N ALA A 72 21.28 -28.46 -29.57
CA ALA A 72 21.71 -29.42 -28.57
C ALA A 72 20.75 -29.36 -27.37
N ALA A 73 20.00 -30.44 -27.17
CA ALA A 73 19.23 -30.71 -25.96
C ALA A 73 20.12 -31.54 -25.03
N ALA A 74 20.30 -31.10 -23.78
CA ALA A 74 20.92 -31.89 -22.74
C ALA A 74 19.86 -32.27 -21.70
N LEU A 75 19.48 -33.55 -21.72
CA LEU A 75 18.78 -34.23 -20.65
C LEU A 75 19.66 -34.21 -19.39
N MET A 76 19.13 -33.69 -18.28
CA MET A 76 19.63 -34.05 -16.96
C MET A 76 18.54 -34.80 -16.20
N THR A 77 18.74 -36.11 -16.11
CA THR A 77 17.99 -37.04 -15.30
C THR A 77 18.41 -36.92 -13.84
N PHE A 78 17.56 -36.39 -12.97
CA PHE A 78 17.74 -36.52 -11.53
C PHE A 78 16.94 -37.72 -10.99
N ARG A 79 17.69 -38.71 -10.51
CA ARG A 79 17.25 -39.90 -9.80
C ARG A 79 16.65 -39.51 -8.43
N ARG A 80 15.47 -40.06 -8.12
CA ARG A 80 14.92 -40.16 -6.75
C ARG A 80 15.56 -41.36 -6.03
N PRO A 81 15.69 -41.33 -4.70
CA PRO A 81 15.49 -42.52 -3.90
C PRO A 81 14.20 -42.45 -3.08
N ALA A 82 13.60 -43.63 -2.91
CA ALA A 82 12.41 -43.89 -2.12
C ALA A 82 12.76 -44.31 -0.68
N SER A 83 11.88 -43.91 0.23
CA SER A 83 11.36 -44.60 1.43
C SER A 83 12.26 -45.55 2.24
N ALA A 84 12.37 -45.28 3.54
CA ALA A 84 12.33 -46.31 4.57
C ALA A 84 11.65 -45.78 5.85
N ALA A 85 10.91 -46.67 6.50
CA ALA A 85 9.95 -46.47 7.57
C ALA A 85 10.52 -46.85 8.96
N ARG A 86 9.65 -46.70 9.97
CA ARG A 86 9.67 -47.20 11.37
C ARG A 86 10.37 -46.27 12.38
N ALA A 87 9.63 -45.66 13.31
CA ALA A 87 8.95 -46.22 14.50
C ALA A 87 9.96 -46.55 15.62
N SER A 88 9.84 -45.83 16.74
CA SER A 88 9.87 -46.39 18.11
C SER A 88 9.72 -45.31 19.18
N ASP A 89 8.75 -45.60 20.05
CA ASP A 89 8.73 -45.43 21.51
C ASP A 89 8.54 -44.06 22.18
N GLN A 90 7.33 -43.95 22.71
CA GLN A 90 6.98 -43.32 23.98
C GLN A 90 7.86 -43.85 25.13
N ALA A 91 8.30 -42.98 26.04
CA ALA A 91 8.24 -43.28 27.47
C ALA A 91 8.32 -42.01 28.32
N PHE A 92 7.22 -41.78 29.00
CA PHE A 92 6.99 -40.92 30.15
C PHE A 92 7.76 -41.45 31.38
N ARG A 93 8.41 -40.57 32.17
CA ARG A 93 8.47 -40.57 33.66
C ARG A 93 9.62 -39.66 34.16
N THR A 94 9.26 -38.51 34.73
CA THR A 94 9.16 -38.19 36.18
C THR A 94 10.49 -38.03 36.92
N SER A 95 10.56 -36.89 37.62
CA SER A 95 11.16 -36.67 38.95
C SER A 95 12.36 -35.72 38.95
N GLY A 96 12.42 -34.91 40.01
CA GLY A 96 13.70 -34.34 40.45
C GLY A 96 13.72 -32.83 40.68
N ARG A 97 12.88 -32.36 41.59
CA ARG A 97 13.05 -31.08 42.29
C ARG A 97 14.44 -30.99 42.91
N GLN A 98 15.26 -30.00 42.56
CA GLN A 98 16.27 -29.46 43.48
C GLN A 98 16.56 -27.98 43.17
N ARG A 99 16.19 -27.14 44.14
CA ARG A 99 16.58 -25.75 44.27
C ARG A 99 18.03 -25.75 44.75
N THR A 100 18.94 -25.16 43.96
CA THR A 100 20.21 -24.69 44.48
C THR A 100 20.32 -23.19 44.19
N ARG A 101 20.46 -22.42 45.26
CA ARG A 101 20.80 -21.00 45.23
C ARG A 101 22.24 -20.90 44.72
N ALA A 102 22.43 -20.38 43.51
CA ALA A 102 23.74 -19.93 43.04
C ALA A 102 23.80 -18.40 43.13
N ARG A 103 24.81 -17.90 43.85
CA ARG A 103 25.21 -16.48 43.91
C ARG A 103 25.62 -16.01 42.50
N PRO A 104 25.39 -14.74 42.13
CA PRO A 104 25.87 -14.21 40.86
C PRO A 104 27.40 -14.08 40.89
N PRO A 105 28.12 -14.41 39.80
CA PRO A 105 29.53 -14.07 39.69
C PRO A 105 29.72 -12.57 39.43
N LEU A 106 30.78 -12.01 40.03
CA LEU A 106 31.29 -10.68 39.75
C LEU A 106 31.66 -10.55 38.27
N MET A 107 31.22 -9.47 37.64
CA MET A 107 31.66 -9.02 36.31
C MET A 107 33.11 -8.50 36.40
N PRO A 108 34.04 -8.93 35.53
CA PRO A 108 35.22 -8.14 35.23
C PRO A 108 34.91 -7.09 34.16
N ALA A 109 35.66 -6.00 34.26
CA ALA A 109 35.51 -4.74 33.56
C ALA A 109 35.57 -4.83 32.02
N LEU A 110 34.88 -3.88 31.40
CA LEU A 110 34.84 -3.57 29.98
C LEU A 110 36.25 -3.38 29.40
N THR A 111 36.69 -4.29 28.53
CA THR A 111 37.71 -4.03 27.52
C THR A 111 37.01 -3.63 26.22
N GLY A 112 37.28 -2.42 25.75
CA GLY A 112 36.67 -1.85 24.55
C GLY A 112 37.09 -2.58 23.27
N PRO A 113 36.24 -2.58 22.22
CA PRO A 113 36.60 -3.15 20.94
C PRO A 113 37.62 -2.26 20.19
N SER A 114 38.68 -2.91 19.75
CA SER A 114 39.70 -2.42 18.82
C SER A 114 39.07 -1.98 17.48
N PRO A 115 39.58 -0.92 16.81
CA PRO A 115 39.05 -0.46 15.53
C PRO A 115 39.44 -1.43 14.41
N GLY A 116 38.44 -2.15 13.87
CA GLY A 116 38.61 -2.93 12.65
C GLY A 116 38.84 -2.03 11.41
N PRO A 117 39.46 -2.56 10.34
CA PRO A 117 39.81 -1.77 9.18
C PRO A 117 38.56 -1.27 8.44
N ARG A 118 38.63 0.01 8.05
CA ARG A 118 37.65 0.72 7.23
C ARG A 118 37.44 -0.04 5.91
N VAL A 119 36.30 -0.72 5.80
CA VAL A 119 35.79 -1.19 4.49
C VAL A 119 35.33 0.04 3.73
N THR A 120 36.10 0.43 2.71
CA THR A 120 35.65 1.33 1.65
C THR A 120 34.42 0.72 0.98
N THR A 121 33.24 1.26 1.29
CA THR A 121 32.04 1.03 0.49
C THR A 121 32.24 1.70 -0.86
N THR A 122 32.60 0.91 -1.87
CA THR A 122 32.50 1.28 -3.27
C THR A 122 31.04 1.63 -3.56
N ALA A 123 30.82 2.87 -4.02
CA ALA A 123 29.53 3.33 -4.51
C ALA A 123 29.02 2.40 -5.63
N PRO A 124 27.72 2.10 -5.70
CA PRO A 124 27.16 1.43 -6.88
C PRO A 124 27.35 2.35 -8.10
N PRO A 125 27.66 1.80 -9.30
CA PRO A 125 27.87 2.61 -10.49
C PRO A 125 26.59 3.36 -10.86
N ASP A 126 26.77 4.62 -11.27
CA ASP A 126 25.76 5.50 -11.84
C ASP A 126 24.92 4.75 -12.89
N VAL A 127 23.64 4.55 -12.56
CA VAL A 127 22.65 4.16 -13.57
C VAL A 127 22.30 5.44 -14.33
N PRO A 128 22.60 5.55 -15.64
CA PRO A 128 22.26 6.74 -16.40
C PRO A 128 20.73 6.91 -16.43
N PRO A 129 20.22 8.16 -16.42
CA PRO A 129 18.79 8.41 -16.47
C PRO A 129 18.21 7.82 -17.76
N GLN A 130 17.26 6.91 -17.61
CA GLN A 130 16.45 6.39 -18.70
C GLN A 130 15.62 7.55 -19.25
N ASN A 131 16.09 8.13 -20.35
CA ASN A 131 15.41 9.14 -21.13
C ASN A 131 14.21 8.48 -21.83
N ASN A 132 13.06 8.41 -21.16
CA ASN A 132 11.83 8.01 -21.82
C ASN A 132 11.25 9.23 -22.53
N THR A 133 11.66 9.38 -23.79
CA THR A 133 11.02 10.22 -24.78
C THR A 133 9.51 10.02 -24.75
N SER A 134 8.79 11.10 -24.43
CA SER A 134 7.38 11.27 -24.71
C SER A 134 7.14 10.95 -26.18
N GLN A 135 6.46 9.84 -26.46
CA GLN A 135 5.85 9.64 -27.76
C GLN A 135 4.44 10.22 -27.68
N ASP A 136 4.24 11.31 -28.43
CA ASP A 136 2.96 11.86 -28.80
C ASP A 136 2.15 10.80 -29.57
N GLY A 137 1.44 9.96 -28.83
CA GLY A 137 0.42 9.07 -29.33
C GLY A 137 -0.96 9.70 -29.09
N LYS A 138 -1.50 10.31 -30.14
CA LYS A 138 -2.91 10.73 -30.29
C LYS A 138 -3.86 9.73 -29.60
N PRO A 139 -4.70 10.13 -28.62
CA PRO A 139 -5.64 9.19 -28.01
C PRO A 139 -6.69 8.79 -29.05
N ALA A 140 -6.77 7.48 -29.32
CA ALA A 140 -7.93 6.89 -29.96
C ALA A 140 -9.10 7.00 -28.98
N GLU A 141 -10.12 7.72 -29.43
CA GLU A 141 -11.39 7.95 -28.75
C GLU A 141 -12.13 6.62 -28.59
N ALA A 142 -11.95 5.98 -27.43
CA ALA A 142 -12.89 4.98 -26.93
C ALA A 142 -13.91 5.71 -26.06
N THR A 143 -14.95 6.22 -26.72
CA THR A 143 -16.19 6.66 -26.08
C THR A 143 -16.88 5.43 -25.49
N THR A 144 -16.48 5.05 -24.27
CA THR A 144 -17.32 4.23 -23.39
C THR A 144 -17.99 5.18 -22.41
N SER A 145 -19.15 5.68 -22.84
CA SER A 145 -20.12 6.33 -21.96
C SER A 145 -20.75 5.27 -21.07
N GLY A 146 -20.02 4.87 -20.02
CA GLY A 146 -20.54 4.08 -18.92
C GLY A 146 -20.62 4.96 -17.69
N THR A 147 -21.82 5.12 -17.13
CA THR A 147 -22.00 5.64 -15.78
C THR A 147 -21.24 4.73 -14.82
N VAL A 148 -20.03 5.12 -14.41
CA VAL A 148 -19.25 4.37 -13.43
C VAL A 148 -19.92 4.58 -12.08
N GLU A 149 -20.62 3.56 -11.61
CA GLU A 149 -21.16 3.51 -10.26
C GLU A 149 -20.05 3.84 -9.24
N PRO A 150 -20.29 4.78 -8.31
CA PRO A 150 -19.34 5.07 -7.26
C PRO A 150 -19.09 3.79 -6.44
N GLY A 151 -17.83 3.36 -6.41
CA GLY A 151 -17.43 2.14 -5.71
C GLY A 151 -17.12 0.94 -6.60
N THR A 152 -17.14 1.03 -7.93
CA THR A 152 -16.59 -0.06 -8.76
C THR A 152 -15.11 0.20 -9.06
N LEU A 153 -14.25 -0.78 -8.77
CA LEU A 153 -12.82 -0.70 -9.06
C LEU A 153 -12.59 -0.97 -10.55
N PRO A 154 -11.64 -0.27 -11.22
CA PRO A 154 -11.34 -0.54 -12.61
C PRO A 154 -10.86 -1.99 -12.80
N GLU A 155 -11.55 -2.69 -13.69
CA GLU A 155 -11.25 -4.06 -14.07
C GLU A 155 -10.06 -4.11 -15.05
N GLY A 156 -9.44 -5.28 -15.20
CA GLY A 156 -8.37 -5.50 -16.19
C GLY A 156 -6.98 -4.96 -15.82
N ILE A 157 -6.83 -4.18 -14.75
CA ILE A 157 -5.50 -3.79 -14.25
C ILE A 157 -4.87 -4.95 -13.45
N PRO A 158 -3.67 -5.45 -13.83
CA PRO A 158 -3.01 -6.52 -13.10
C PRO A 158 -2.65 -6.13 -11.66
N GLU A 159 -2.74 -7.05 -10.70
CA GLU A 159 -2.39 -6.81 -9.29
C GLU A 159 -0.95 -6.31 -9.09
N SER A 160 -0.04 -6.74 -9.98
CA SER A 160 1.37 -6.36 -9.97
C SER A 160 1.63 -4.95 -10.48
N ARG A 161 0.66 -4.32 -11.15
CA ARG A 161 0.82 -2.98 -11.73
C ARG A 161 1.15 -1.97 -10.64
N ARG A 162 2.17 -1.15 -10.89
CA ARG A 162 2.49 0.03 -10.10
C ARG A 162 1.60 1.18 -10.54
N VAL A 163 1.01 1.89 -9.58
CA VAL A 163 0.16 3.06 -9.84
C VAL A 163 0.76 4.29 -9.18
N ASP A 164 0.41 5.47 -9.72
CA ASP A 164 0.80 6.74 -9.15
C ASP A 164 -0.02 7.08 -7.89
N HIS A 165 0.49 8.03 -7.12
CA HIS A 165 -0.13 8.44 -5.87
C HIS A 165 -1.56 8.96 -6.03
N ARG A 166 -1.82 9.80 -7.03
CA ARG A 166 -3.10 10.50 -7.21
C ARG A 166 -4.19 9.51 -7.59
N PHE A 167 -3.89 8.57 -8.48
CA PHE A 167 -4.80 7.51 -8.87
C PHE A 167 -5.19 6.65 -7.65
N ALA A 168 -4.21 6.20 -6.87
CA ALA A 168 -4.46 5.44 -5.65
C ALA A 168 -5.33 6.21 -4.64
N GLU A 169 -5.02 7.49 -4.40
CA GLU A 169 -5.79 8.32 -3.46
C GLU A 169 -7.25 8.53 -3.90
N VAL A 170 -7.48 8.75 -5.21
CA VAL A 170 -8.85 8.86 -5.76
C VAL A 170 -9.63 7.58 -5.51
N VAL A 171 -9.04 6.42 -5.82
CA VAL A 171 -9.69 5.12 -5.62
C VAL A 171 -9.99 4.87 -4.14
N LEU A 172 -9.01 5.08 -3.26
CA LEU A 172 -9.19 4.87 -1.81
C LEU A 172 -10.28 5.77 -1.25
N ARG A 173 -10.26 7.07 -1.58
CA ARG A 173 -11.26 8.03 -1.12
C ARG A 173 -12.66 7.71 -1.62
N ALA A 174 -12.80 7.28 -2.88
CA ALA A 174 -14.07 6.85 -3.45
C ALA A 174 -14.64 5.60 -2.74
N ASN A 175 -13.81 4.87 -2.00
CA ASN A 175 -14.20 3.68 -1.21
C ASN A 175 -14.20 3.95 0.30
N GLY A 176 -14.28 5.22 0.72
CA GLY A 176 -14.37 5.59 2.14
C GLY A 176 -13.06 5.42 2.93
N ILE A 177 -11.95 5.13 2.25
CA ILE A 177 -10.64 4.97 2.89
C ILE A 177 -9.94 6.32 2.90
N ARG A 178 -9.61 6.80 4.10
CA ARG A 178 -8.88 8.06 4.28
C ARG A 178 -7.39 7.83 4.28
N ARG A 179 -6.64 8.89 3.98
CA ARG A 179 -5.18 8.96 4.11
C ARG A 179 -4.83 9.99 5.17
N ARG A 180 -3.84 9.70 6.01
CA ARG A 180 -3.27 10.64 6.99
C ARG A 180 -1.76 10.55 6.96
N SER A 181 -1.09 11.67 6.73
CA SER A 181 0.36 11.79 6.81
C SER A 181 0.74 12.70 7.96
N THR A 182 1.72 12.28 8.77
CA THR A 182 2.27 13.10 9.86
C THR A 182 3.02 14.32 9.35
N GLY A 183 3.66 14.22 8.18
CA GLY A 183 4.32 15.33 7.49
C GLY A 183 3.43 16.14 6.55
N GLY A 184 2.14 15.81 6.41
CA GLY A 184 1.22 16.53 5.54
C GLY A 184 1.56 16.46 4.03
N CYS A 185 2.33 15.46 3.60
CA CYS A 185 2.94 15.38 2.27
C CYS A 185 2.87 13.96 1.71
N SER A 186 3.03 13.78 0.39
CA SER A 186 2.96 12.48 -0.30
C SER A 186 4.24 12.09 -1.05
N ASP A 187 5.34 12.82 -0.83
CA ASP A 187 6.64 12.48 -1.40
C ASP A 187 7.18 11.19 -0.78
N ARG A 188 7.36 10.17 -1.61
CA ARG A 188 7.88 8.86 -1.22
C ARG A 188 9.29 8.92 -0.64
N MET A 189 10.07 9.93 -0.98
CA MET A 189 11.45 10.08 -0.50
C MET A 189 11.53 10.57 0.95
N ILE A 190 10.42 11.06 1.51
CA ILE A 190 10.35 11.66 2.84
C ILE A 190 9.59 10.72 3.79
N ARG A 191 10.28 10.26 4.85
CA ARG A 191 9.77 9.27 5.82
C ARG A 191 8.54 9.68 6.63
N THR A 192 8.22 10.97 6.69
CA THR A 192 7.03 11.49 7.39
C THR A 192 5.83 11.65 6.45
N CYS A 193 6.04 11.50 5.14
CA CYS A 193 4.95 11.47 4.18
C CYS A 193 4.25 10.10 4.22
N THR A 194 3.00 10.07 3.79
CA THR A 194 2.31 8.81 3.45
C THR A 194 2.21 8.76 1.94
N SER A 195 3.08 8.04 1.25
CA SER A 195 3.07 8.03 -0.21
C SER A 195 2.34 6.81 -0.74
N PHE A 196 1.69 6.94 -1.89
CA PHE A 196 1.21 5.79 -2.67
C PHE A 196 1.95 5.68 -4.00
N GLU A 197 3.00 6.46 -4.21
CA GLU A 197 3.76 6.42 -5.43
C GLU A 197 4.39 5.04 -5.60
N GLN A 198 4.20 4.42 -6.77
CA GLN A 198 4.60 3.04 -7.07
C GLN A 198 3.99 1.97 -6.15
N ILE A 199 2.83 2.23 -5.53
CA ILE A 199 2.11 1.18 -4.81
C ILE A 199 1.58 0.13 -5.79
N ARG A 200 1.48 -1.14 -5.37
CA ARG A 200 0.86 -2.16 -6.22
C ARG A 200 -0.65 -1.95 -6.26
N TRP A 201 -1.24 -2.16 -7.43
CA TRP A 201 -2.68 -2.16 -7.58
C TRP A 201 -3.35 -3.17 -6.64
N GLY A 202 -2.74 -4.34 -6.42
CA GLY A 202 -3.27 -5.33 -5.49
C GLY A 202 -3.25 -4.94 -4.02
N THR A 203 -2.36 -4.04 -3.62
CA THR A 203 -2.40 -3.44 -2.28
C THR A 203 -3.61 -2.51 -2.15
N ILE A 204 -3.89 -1.69 -3.16
CA ILE A 204 -5.07 -0.82 -3.18
C ILE A 204 -6.37 -1.65 -3.19
N LYS A 205 -6.46 -2.67 -4.05
CA LYS A 205 -7.63 -3.56 -4.07
C LYS A 205 -7.78 -4.32 -2.76
N GLY A 206 -6.69 -4.78 -2.17
CA GLY A 206 -6.67 -5.42 -0.85
C GLY A 206 -7.23 -4.53 0.25
N LEU A 207 -6.80 -3.26 0.32
CA LEU A 207 -7.34 -2.27 1.25
C LEU A 207 -8.84 -2.04 1.05
N VAL A 208 -9.29 -1.92 -0.21
CA VAL A 208 -10.72 -1.76 -0.53
C VAL A 208 -11.53 -2.99 -0.14
N ARG A 209 -11.03 -4.20 -0.40
CA ARG A 209 -11.69 -5.44 0.03
C ARG A 209 -11.79 -5.51 1.54
N PHE A 210 -10.73 -5.17 2.26
CA PHE A 210 -10.73 -5.14 3.73
C PHE A 210 -11.70 -4.09 4.28
N ALA A 211 -11.73 -2.89 3.73
CA ALA A 211 -12.69 -1.85 4.15
C ALA A 211 -14.14 -2.33 3.97
N ARG A 212 -14.46 -2.94 2.83
CA ARG A 212 -15.80 -3.48 2.56
C ARG A 212 -16.19 -4.64 3.46
N SER A 213 -15.28 -5.59 3.67
CA SER A 213 -15.59 -6.80 4.45
C SER A 213 -15.64 -6.51 5.96
N SER A 214 -14.84 -5.56 6.43
CA SER A 214 -14.82 -5.15 7.84
C SER A 214 -15.94 -4.17 8.19
N GLY A 215 -16.36 -3.33 7.25
CA GLY A 215 -17.26 -2.21 7.51
C GLY A 215 -16.65 -1.09 8.35
N CYS A 216 -15.32 -1.10 8.53
CA CYS A 216 -14.62 -0.15 9.40
C CYS A 216 -14.18 1.11 8.67
N ASP A 217 -14.10 2.22 9.41
CA ASP A 217 -13.40 3.41 8.95
C ASP A 217 -11.89 3.14 8.89
N ILE A 218 -11.36 3.07 7.67
CA ILE A 218 -9.94 2.83 7.44
C ILE A 218 -9.21 4.15 7.22
N VAL A 219 -8.09 4.34 7.91
CA VAL A 219 -7.16 5.45 7.71
C VAL A 219 -5.77 4.89 7.42
N VAL A 220 -5.30 5.06 6.18
CA VAL A 220 -3.95 4.68 5.77
C VAL A 220 -2.95 5.74 6.26
N THR A 221 -1.93 5.29 7.00
CA THR A 221 -0.90 6.13 7.61
C THR A 221 0.49 5.93 7.04
N GLY A 222 0.70 4.80 6.36
CA GLY A 222 1.97 4.47 5.72
C GLY A 222 1.70 3.75 4.41
N GLY A 223 2.55 3.99 3.43
CA GLY A 223 2.43 3.39 2.11
C GLY A 223 3.80 3.06 1.59
N THR A 224 4.29 3.82 0.64
CA THR A 224 5.49 3.47 -0.11
C THR A 224 6.74 4.26 0.30
N GLU A 225 6.62 5.20 1.24
CA GLU A 225 7.69 6.08 1.69
C GLU A 225 8.96 5.36 2.18
N ARG A 226 10.10 6.05 2.15
CA ARG A 226 11.36 5.55 2.74
C ARG A 226 11.26 5.49 4.27
N GLY A 227 12.05 4.62 4.88
CA GLY A 227 12.15 4.48 6.35
C GLY A 227 11.70 3.13 6.86
N HIS A 228 11.02 2.34 6.02
CA HIS A 228 10.59 0.98 6.31
C HIS A 228 11.68 -0.07 6.02
N ALA A 229 11.55 -1.23 6.66
CA ALA A 229 12.42 -2.37 6.37
C ALA A 229 12.31 -2.81 4.89
N GLY A 230 13.47 -3.13 4.30
CA GLY A 230 13.55 -3.64 2.93
C GLY A 230 13.07 -5.08 2.79
N GLY A 231 13.11 -5.59 1.56
CA GLY A 231 12.76 -6.97 1.22
C GLY A 231 11.78 -7.08 0.04
N PRO A 232 11.53 -8.29 -0.48
CA PRO A 232 10.70 -8.48 -1.66
C PRO A 232 9.25 -8.01 -1.46
N TYR A 233 8.70 -8.26 -0.27
CA TYR A 233 7.33 -7.87 0.12
C TYR A 233 7.34 -6.70 1.11
N SER A 234 7.93 -5.58 0.70
CA SER A 234 8.12 -4.37 1.53
C SER A 234 7.19 -3.22 1.15
N HIS A 235 7.16 -2.18 1.98
CA HIS A 235 6.59 -0.86 1.66
C HIS A 235 7.24 -0.25 0.42
N TRP A 236 8.58 -0.30 0.34
CA TRP A 236 9.31 0.19 -0.82
C TRP A 236 9.01 -0.62 -2.11
N ASN A 237 8.57 -1.86 -1.98
CA ASN A 237 8.08 -2.63 -3.11
C ASN A 237 6.56 -2.61 -3.18
N GLY A 238 5.87 -1.66 -2.54
CA GLY A 238 4.43 -1.41 -2.62
C GLY A 238 3.55 -2.62 -2.34
N TYR A 239 4.05 -3.61 -1.59
CA TYR A 239 3.29 -4.78 -1.15
C TYR A 239 2.58 -4.53 0.17
N LYS A 240 2.98 -3.48 0.88
CA LYS A 240 2.48 -3.18 2.22
C LYS A 240 1.81 -1.82 2.29
N ALA A 241 0.91 -1.69 3.25
CA ALA A 241 0.32 -0.43 3.67
C ALA A 241 0.07 -0.49 5.18
N ASP A 242 0.24 0.66 5.85
CA ASP A 242 -0.05 0.80 7.27
C ASP A 242 -1.39 1.47 7.46
N ILE A 243 -2.21 0.94 8.35
CA ILE A 243 -3.47 1.57 8.73
C ILE A 243 -3.49 1.89 10.23
N SER A 244 -4.15 2.99 10.58
CA SER A 244 -4.35 3.37 11.98
C SER A 244 -5.20 2.32 12.69
N PRO A 245 -4.84 1.95 13.94
CA PRO A 245 -5.66 1.05 14.73
C PRO A 245 -6.88 1.82 15.23
N ASN A 246 -7.99 1.10 15.33
CA ASN A 246 -9.16 1.53 16.05
C ASN A 246 -9.93 0.28 16.47
N ARG A 247 -10.88 0.43 17.41
CA ARG A 247 -11.62 -0.73 17.94
C ARG A 247 -12.25 -1.59 16.84
N CYS A 248 -12.83 -0.99 15.80
CA CYS A 248 -13.44 -1.74 14.70
C CYS A 248 -12.39 -2.55 13.92
N VAL A 249 -11.29 -1.88 13.51
CA VAL A 249 -10.19 -2.50 12.76
C VAL A 249 -9.56 -3.62 13.59
N ASP A 250 -9.30 -3.37 14.86
CA ASP A 250 -8.70 -4.32 15.79
C ASP A 250 -9.57 -5.57 15.91
N ASP A 251 -10.85 -5.39 16.21
CA ASP A 251 -11.82 -6.49 16.28
C ASP A 251 -11.91 -7.25 14.94
N ALA A 252 -11.85 -6.54 13.80
CA ALA A 252 -11.97 -7.14 12.48
C ALA A 252 -10.77 -8.00 12.11
N VAL A 253 -9.55 -7.50 12.36
CA VAL A 253 -8.31 -8.24 12.09
C VAL A 253 -8.19 -9.43 13.02
N GLU A 254 -8.48 -9.27 14.31
CA GLU A 254 -8.31 -10.33 15.30
C GLU A 254 -9.31 -11.49 15.17
N ARG A 255 -10.40 -11.31 14.40
CA ARG A 255 -11.31 -12.40 14.00
C ARG A 255 -10.70 -13.33 12.95
N HIS A 256 -9.66 -12.92 12.25
CA HIS A 256 -8.98 -13.81 11.32
C HIS A 256 -8.16 -14.88 12.06
N PRO A 257 -7.87 -16.03 11.43
CA PRO A 257 -6.98 -17.02 12.01
C PRO A 257 -5.63 -16.42 12.41
N PHE A 258 -5.21 -16.72 13.64
CA PHE A 258 -3.88 -16.40 14.12
C PHE A 258 -2.83 -17.16 13.31
N ALA A 259 -1.83 -16.43 12.81
CA ALA A 259 -0.79 -16.93 11.91
C ALA A 259 0.61 -16.98 12.56
N GLY A 260 0.69 -16.77 13.88
CA GLY A 260 1.94 -16.81 14.64
C GLY A 260 2.38 -15.45 15.16
N VAL A 261 3.62 -15.39 15.65
CA VAL A 261 4.27 -14.18 16.15
C VAL A 261 5.53 -13.94 15.33
N ARG A 262 5.72 -12.71 14.84
CA ARG A 262 6.95 -12.30 14.13
C ARG A 262 8.08 -12.07 15.14
N GLY A 263 9.34 -12.05 14.68
CA GLY A 263 10.52 -11.96 15.56
C GLY A 263 10.59 -10.70 16.44
N ASP A 264 9.85 -9.65 16.10
CA ASP A 264 9.69 -8.41 16.87
C ASP A 264 8.53 -8.47 17.88
N GLY A 265 7.84 -9.61 18.01
CA GLY A 265 6.69 -9.78 18.89
C GLY A 265 5.33 -9.45 18.26
N ALA A 266 5.29 -8.99 17.01
CA ALA A 266 4.03 -8.66 16.36
C ALA A 266 3.16 -9.91 16.15
N ARG A 267 1.93 -9.90 16.68
CA ARG A 267 0.93 -10.95 16.43
C ARG A 267 0.46 -10.86 14.99
N LEU A 268 0.42 -12.02 14.32
CA LEU A 268 0.06 -12.14 12.92
C LEU A 268 -1.33 -12.72 12.76
N TYR A 269 -2.07 -12.17 11.80
CA TYR A 269 -3.42 -12.62 11.44
C TYR A 269 -3.53 -12.71 9.93
N ARG A 270 -4.18 -13.76 9.41
CA ARG A 270 -4.29 -13.97 7.97
C ARG A 270 -5.73 -13.99 7.52
N SER A 271 -6.11 -13.07 6.65
CA SER A 271 -7.43 -13.06 6.04
C SER A 271 -7.61 -14.23 5.05
N PRO A 272 -8.85 -14.61 4.72
CA PRO A 272 -9.12 -15.66 3.73
C PRO A 272 -8.56 -15.37 2.33
N ASP A 273 -8.44 -14.09 1.95
CA ASP A 273 -7.84 -13.67 0.67
C ASP A 273 -6.30 -13.55 0.73
N GLY A 274 -5.69 -13.98 1.84
CA GLY A 274 -4.24 -14.15 1.98
C GLY A 274 -3.48 -12.92 2.48
N ALA A 275 -4.15 -11.79 2.76
CA ALA A 275 -3.52 -10.63 3.39
C ALA A 275 -3.02 -10.99 4.80
N LEU A 276 -1.81 -10.55 5.13
CA LEU A 276 -1.19 -10.80 6.42
C LEU A 276 -1.11 -9.50 7.20
N PHE A 277 -1.76 -9.45 8.35
CA PHE A 277 -1.80 -8.31 9.25
C PHE A 277 -0.82 -8.55 10.39
N ALA A 278 0.04 -7.58 10.68
CA ALA A 278 0.93 -7.57 11.81
C ALA A 278 0.59 -6.38 12.71
N ARG A 279 0.33 -6.64 13.99
CA ARG A 279 0.10 -5.56 14.95
C ARG A 279 1.44 -4.96 15.38
N GLU A 280 1.73 -3.76 14.91
CA GLU A 280 2.82 -2.93 15.41
C GLU A 280 2.28 -1.96 16.46
N SER A 281 3.15 -1.32 17.24
CA SER A 281 2.75 -0.56 18.44
C SER A 281 1.58 0.41 18.21
N ASP A 282 1.63 1.16 17.12
CA ASP A 282 0.72 2.27 16.82
C ASP A 282 -0.02 2.13 15.47
N HIS A 283 0.15 1.01 14.77
CA HIS A 283 -0.48 0.72 13.48
C HIS A 283 -0.59 -0.78 13.18
N TRP A 284 -1.41 -1.10 12.18
CA TRP A 284 -1.41 -2.40 11.53
C TRP A 284 -0.60 -2.31 10.25
N ASP A 285 0.47 -3.11 10.16
CA ASP A 285 1.23 -3.34 8.95
C ASP A 285 0.58 -4.49 8.18
N ILE A 286 0.12 -4.23 6.95
CA ILE A 286 -0.62 -5.21 6.16
C ILE A 286 0.17 -5.54 4.90
N THR A 287 0.42 -6.84 4.67
CA THR A 287 1.09 -7.33 3.46
C THR A 287 0.09 -8.00 2.50
N PHE A 288 0.08 -7.55 1.24
CA PHE A 288 -0.74 -8.10 0.14
C PHE A 288 0.17 -8.67 -0.94
N ARG A 289 0.17 -10.00 -1.14
CA ARG A 289 1.06 -10.69 -2.09
C ARG A 289 0.37 -10.91 -3.43
#